data_AF-A0A7X8SZD6-F1
#
_entry.id   AF-A0A7X8SZD6-F1
#
_cell.length_a   1.000
_cell.length_b   1.000
_cell.length_c   1.000
_cell.angle_alpha   90.00
_cell.angle_beta   90.00
_cell.angle_gamma   90.00
#
_symmetry.space_group_name_H-M   'P 1'
#
loop_
_entity.id
_entity.type
_entity.pdbx_description
1 polymer ?
#
loop_
_entity_poly.entity_id
_entity_poly.type
_entity_poly.pdbx_seq_one_letter_code
_entity_poly.pdbx_strand_id
1 'polypeptide(L)'
;MTLSRSRCALWALSFLVLCSPQLSISVSPAYGEQGSGSVFEGQALATTAKGISGVLIFSFEADDISPLKALPSSVRQAALEEFRRGKGVFVSPALAQQLSITPGDLLMLANPTGQGTPFGSTPLIIHYHVLGIVNRSLLPGSDAAVYLRRTEAKKIAE
;
A
#
# COMPACT_ATOMS: atom_id res chain seq x y z
N MET A 1 22.86 66.92 -21.05
CA MET A 1 23.57 65.71 -21.52
C MET A 1 24.16 64.99 -20.31
N THR A 2 24.28 63.67 -20.41
CA THR A 2 25.04 62.73 -19.54
C THR A 2 24.28 61.96 -18.44
N LEU A 3 23.91 60.74 -18.85
CA LEU A 3 23.95 59.43 -18.16
C LEU A 3 23.17 59.16 -16.87
N SER A 4 22.07 58.44 -17.11
CA SER A 4 21.57 57.29 -16.34
C SER A 4 22.69 56.41 -15.78
N ARG A 5 22.74 56.30 -14.46
CA ARG A 5 23.33 55.19 -13.72
C ARG A 5 22.48 54.92 -12.49
N SER A 6 21.96 53.70 -12.44
CA SER A 6 21.92 52.89 -11.23
C SER A 6 21.02 53.36 -10.10
N ARG A 7 19.79 52.82 -10.03
CA ARG A 7 19.23 52.19 -8.82
C ARG A 7 18.19 51.11 -9.20
N CYS A 8 18.65 50.06 -9.87
CA CYS A 8 18.05 48.72 -9.78
C CYS A 8 18.25 48.21 -8.35
N ALA A 9 17.40 48.62 -7.41
CA ALA A 9 17.40 48.08 -6.06
C ALA A 9 16.07 48.39 -5.38
N LEU A 10 14.94 47.96 -5.96
CA LEU A 10 13.67 47.96 -5.22
C LEU A 10 12.61 46.98 -5.79
N TRP A 11 13.03 45.98 -6.56
CA TRP A 11 12.12 44.97 -7.14
C TRP A 11 12.69 43.56 -6.91
N ALA A 12 12.83 43.18 -5.64
CA ALA A 12 13.37 41.89 -5.21
C ALA A 12 12.38 41.14 -4.30
N LEU A 13 11.07 41.32 -4.50
CA LEU A 13 10.03 40.71 -3.67
C LEU A 13 8.80 40.39 -4.52
N SER A 14 8.95 39.51 -5.50
CA SER A 14 7.90 38.66 -6.11
C SER A 14 8.47 37.99 -7.35
N PHE A 15 8.16 36.71 -7.56
CA PHE A 15 8.55 35.86 -8.71
C PHE A 15 9.90 35.11 -8.63
N LEU A 16 9.88 33.98 -7.93
CA LEU A 16 10.52 32.69 -8.28
C LEU A 16 10.14 31.73 -7.15
N VAL A 17 8.98 31.07 -7.14
CA VAL A 17 8.51 30.02 -8.08
C VAL A 17 9.56 28.92 -8.23
N LEU A 18 9.25 27.81 -7.55
CA LEU A 18 9.63 26.42 -7.82
C LEU A 18 11.13 26.08 -7.81
N CYS A 19 11.60 25.71 -6.62
CA CYS A 19 12.43 24.52 -6.47
C CYS A 19 12.12 23.90 -5.10
N SER A 20 10.92 23.32 -4.97
CA SER A 20 10.65 22.44 -3.84
C SER A 20 11.39 21.12 -4.12
N PRO A 21 12.22 20.65 -3.19
CA PRO A 21 13.04 19.45 -3.40
C PRO A 21 12.15 18.23 -3.62
N GLN A 22 12.47 17.46 -4.67
CA GLN A 22 11.94 16.13 -4.90
C GLN A 22 12.13 15.30 -3.62
N LEU A 23 11.04 15.05 -2.87
CA LEU A 23 11.04 14.09 -1.77
C LEU A 23 11.24 12.69 -2.38
N SER A 24 12.50 12.31 -2.54
CA SER A 24 12.89 10.91 -2.63
C SER A 24 12.74 10.35 -1.23
N ILE A 25 11.54 9.89 -0.88
CA ILE A 25 11.33 9.09 0.32
C ILE A 25 12.01 7.75 0.03
N SER A 26 13.28 7.67 0.42
CA SER A 26 13.97 6.42 0.60
C SER A 26 13.29 5.70 1.75
N VAL A 27 12.31 4.85 1.44
CA VAL A 27 11.70 3.96 2.44
C VAL A 27 12.74 2.89 2.80
N SER A 28 13.66 3.23 3.68
CA SER A 28 14.42 2.23 4.42
C SER A 28 13.44 1.54 5.37
N PRO A 29 13.28 0.20 5.35
CA PRO A 29 12.48 -0.49 6.33
C PRO A 29 13.24 -0.48 7.67
N ALA A 30 13.10 0.61 8.42
CA ALA A 30 13.42 0.64 9.84
C ALA A 30 12.27 -0.03 10.59
N TYR A 31 12.21 -1.36 10.54
CA TYR A 31 11.34 -2.12 11.43
C TYR A 31 12.21 -2.78 12.49
N GLY A 32 12.62 -1.95 13.46
CA GLY A 32 13.07 -2.42 14.76
C GLY A 32 11.88 -3.01 15.50
N GLU A 33 12.11 -4.17 16.09
CA GLU A 33 11.13 -4.95 16.83
C GLU A 33 10.27 -4.11 17.78
N GLN A 34 8.96 -4.40 17.81
CA GLN A 34 8.11 -4.59 19.01
C GLN A 34 6.63 -4.53 18.57
N GLY A 35 6.05 -5.71 18.29
CA GLY A 35 4.59 -5.92 18.23
C GLY A 35 4.04 -6.43 16.89
N SER A 36 3.47 -7.63 16.93
CA SER A 36 2.70 -8.32 15.87
C SER A 36 3.52 -8.96 14.74
N GLY A 37 3.26 -10.25 14.49
CA GLY A 37 3.97 -11.13 13.55
C GLY A 37 3.74 -10.84 12.06
N SER A 38 3.77 -9.56 11.67
CA SER A 38 3.63 -9.11 10.29
C SER A 38 4.98 -8.87 9.63
N VAL A 39 5.18 -9.29 8.38
CA VAL A 39 6.41 -9.05 7.60
C VAL A 39 6.07 -8.20 6.38
N PHE A 40 6.88 -7.19 6.08
CA PHE A 40 6.76 -6.44 4.83
C PHE A 40 7.34 -7.25 3.68
N GLU A 41 6.56 -7.45 2.63
CA GLU A 41 6.94 -8.31 1.51
C GLU A 41 7.21 -7.50 0.23
N GLY A 42 6.54 -6.35 0.07
CA GLY A 42 6.80 -5.48 -1.07
C GLY A 42 5.69 -4.49 -1.41
N GLN A 43 5.76 -3.96 -2.62
CA GLN A 43 4.78 -3.03 -3.20
C GLN A 43 4.02 -3.73 -4.32
N ALA A 44 2.73 -3.42 -4.48
CA ALA A 44 1.91 -3.92 -5.57
C ALA A 44 0.86 -2.88 -5.98
N LEU A 45 0.14 -3.17 -7.06
CA LEU A 45 -0.99 -2.38 -7.54
C LEU A 45 -2.28 -3.11 -7.18
N ALA A 46 -3.11 -2.48 -6.36
CA ALA A 46 -4.46 -2.94 -6.08
C ALA A 46 -5.42 -2.31 -7.09
N THR A 47 -6.16 -3.16 -7.80
CA THR A 47 -7.14 -2.78 -8.80
C THR A 47 -8.51 -3.31 -8.39
N THR A 48 -9.51 -2.47 -8.57
CA THR A 48 -10.92 -2.78 -8.32
C THR A 48 -11.75 -2.24 -9.49
N ALA A 49 -13.04 -2.55 -9.53
CA ALA A 49 -13.95 -1.97 -10.53
C ALA A 49 -14.02 -0.43 -10.49
N LYS A 50 -13.66 0.19 -9.35
CA LYS A 50 -13.80 1.64 -9.12
C LYS A 50 -12.50 2.42 -9.35
N GLY A 51 -11.35 1.76 -9.29
CA GLY A 51 -10.06 2.43 -9.43
C GLY A 51 -8.86 1.54 -9.13
N ILE A 52 -7.69 2.16 -9.23
CA ILE A 52 -6.38 1.54 -9.04
C ILE A 52 -5.60 2.37 -8.02
N SER A 53 -4.92 1.72 -7.10
CA SER A 53 -4.03 2.38 -6.13
C SER A 53 -2.78 1.54 -5.87
N GLY A 54 -1.66 2.23 -5.64
CA GLY A 54 -0.43 1.60 -5.15
C GLY A 54 -0.60 1.20 -3.69
N VAL A 55 -0.25 -0.04 -3.37
CA VAL A 55 -0.41 -0.62 -2.04
C VAL A 55 0.87 -1.29 -1.56
N LEU A 56 1.03 -1.28 -0.24
CA LEU A 56 2.07 -2.04 0.44
C LEU A 56 1.50 -3.39 0.86
N ILE A 57 2.24 -4.45 0.56
CA ILE A 57 1.90 -5.82 0.97
C ILE A 57 2.60 -6.13 2.27
N PHE A 58 1.80 -6.51 3.27
CA PHE A 58 2.27 -7.09 4.51
C PHE A 58 1.72 -8.50 4.65
N SER A 59 2.57 -9.44 5.05
CA SER A 59 2.19 -10.80 5.32
C SER A 59 2.02 -11.08 6.80
N PHE A 60 1.16 -12.04 7.11
CA PHE A 60 1.04 -12.62 8.43
C PHE A 60 1.11 -14.14 8.37
N GLU A 61 1.38 -14.74 9.53
CA GLU A 61 1.13 -16.16 9.73
C GLU A 61 -0.37 -16.47 9.77
N ALA A 62 -0.71 -17.70 9.37
CA ALA A 62 -2.11 -18.14 9.23
C ALA A 62 -2.88 -18.15 10.57
N ASP A 63 -2.15 -18.24 11.67
CA ASP A 63 -2.70 -18.24 13.04
C ASP A 63 -2.67 -16.85 13.69
N ASP A 64 -2.16 -15.83 13.00
CA ASP A 64 -2.17 -14.47 13.54
C ASP A 64 -3.57 -13.86 13.41
N ILE A 65 -4.26 -13.76 14.54
CA ILE A 65 -5.57 -13.13 14.65
C ILE A 65 -5.52 -11.60 14.76
N SER A 66 -4.33 -11.00 14.77
CA SER A 66 -4.15 -9.55 14.93
C SER A 66 -4.97 -8.72 13.93
N PRO A 67 -4.98 -9.00 12.61
CA PRO A 67 -5.84 -8.27 11.66
C PRO A 67 -7.34 -8.55 11.87
N LEU A 68 -7.68 -9.70 12.45
CA LEU A 68 -9.04 -10.20 12.64
C LEU A 68 -9.73 -9.68 13.93
N LYS A 69 -8.97 -9.12 14.88
CA LYS A 69 -9.53 -8.52 16.11
C LYS A 69 -10.51 -7.37 15.82
N ALA A 70 -10.40 -6.75 14.64
CA ALA A 70 -11.29 -5.68 14.19
C ALA A 70 -12.68 -6.18 13.74
N LEU A 71 -12.86 -7.47 13.48
CA LEU A 71 -14.14 -8.02 12.99
C LEU A 71 -15.02 -8.55 14.13
N PRO A 72 -16.36 -8.55 13.96
CA PRO A 72 -17.28 -9.21 14.89
C PRO A 72 -16.93 -10.68 15.08
N SER A 73 -17.07 -11.22 16.29
CA SER A 73 -16.68 -12.60 16.62
C SER A 73 -17.29 -13.66 15.71
N SER A 74 -18.54 -13.45 15.25
CA SER A 74 -19.26 -14.36 14.35
C SER A 74 -18.66 -14.42 12.95
N VAL A 75 -18.26 -13.27 12.39
CA VAL A 75 -17.66 -13.17 11.05
C VAL A 75 -16.18 -13.54 11.08
N ARG A 76 -15.53 -13.33 12.24
CA ARG A 76 -14.11 -13.59 12.45
C ARG A 76 -13.72 -15.04 12.15
N GLN A 77 -14.53 -16.01 12.57
CA GLN A 77 -14.22 -17.42 12.33
C GLN A 77 -14.25 -17.77 10.84
N ALA A 78 -15.30 -17.35 10.12
CA ALA A 78 -15.39 -17.59 8.67
C ALA A 78 -14.27 -16.87 7.91
N ALA A 79 -13.98 -15.62 8.25
CA ALA A 79 -12.89 -14.85 7.65
C ALA A 79 -11.52 -15.47 7.95
N LEU A 80 -11.29 -15.98 9.16
CA LEU A 80 -10.04 -16.66 9.52
C LEU A 80 -9.84 -17.93 8.70
N GLU A 81 -10.87 -18.73 8.48
CA GLU A 81 -10.77 -19.95 7.69
C GLU A 81 -10.46 -19.64 6.21
N GLU A 82 -11.08 -18.61 5.62
CA GLU A 82 -10.76 -18.19 4.25
C GLU A 82 -9.37 -17.55 4.14
N PHE A 83 -8.92 -16.83 5.18
CA PHE A 83 -7.55 -16.32 5.27
C PHE A 83 -6.52 -17.47 5.36
N ARG A 84 -6.79 -18.49 6.18
CA ARG A 84 -5.98 -19.71 6.29
C ARG A 84 -5.92 -20.46 4.96
N ARG A 85 -7.01 -20.48 4.19
CA ARG A 85 -7.03 -21.05 2.84
C ARG A 85 -6.28 -20.22 1.80
N GLY A 86 -5.83 -19.01 2.14
CA GLY A 86 -5.15 -18.09 1.22
C GLY A 86 -6.07 -17.49 0.16
N LYS A 87 -7.39 -17.54 0.36
CA LYS A 87 -8.39 -17.07 -0.62
C LYS A 87 -8.88 -15.65 -0.36
N GLY A 88 -8.46 -15.04 0.73
CA GLY A 88 -8.93 -13.71 1.09
C GLY A 88 -7.90 -12.85 1.80
N VAL A 89 -8.18 -11.55 1.74
CA VAL A 89 -7.25 -10.49 2.13
C VAL A 89 -7.94 -9.49 3.05
N PHE A 90 -7.17 -8.86 3.92
CA PHE A 90 -7.64 -7.70 4.68
C PHE A 90 -7.06 -6.43 4.10
N VAL A 91 -7.84 -5.35 4.15
CA VAL A 91 -7.46 -4.05 3.60
C VAL A 91 -7.44 -3.01 4.70
N SER A 92 -6.55 -2.03 4.57
CA SER A 92 -6.54 -0.85 5.44
C SER A 92 -7.80 0.02 5.23
N PRO A 93 -8.22 0.78 6.25
CA PRO A 93 -9.41 1.62 6.13
C PRO A 93 -9.22 2.76 5.13
N ALA A 94 -8.03 3.34 5.02
CA ALA A 94 -7.74 4.38 4.05
C ALA A 94 -7.77 3.84 2.61
N LEU A 95 -7.18 2.67 2.35
CA LEU A 95 -7.31 2.00 1.05
C LEU A 95 -8.77 1.69 0.73
N ALA A 96 -9.53 1.24 1.73
CA ALA A 96 -10.93 0.92 1.56
C ALA A 96 -11.76 2.14 1.15
N GLN A 97 -11.48 3.30 1.74
CA GLN A 97 -12.09 4.57 1.37
C GLN A 97 -11.67 5.03 -0.03
N GLN A 98 -10.37 4.94 -0.37
CA GLN A 98 -9.85 5.34 -1.68
C GLN A 98 -10.45 4.55 -2.83
N LEU A 99 -10.57 3.23 -2.67
CA LEU A 99 -11.12 2.34 -3.70
C LEU A 99 -12.63 2.09 -3.52
N SER A 100 -13.24 2.66 -2.48
CA SER A 100 -14.65 2.46 -2.13
C SER A 100 -15.05 0.98 -2.09
N ILE A 101 -14.20 0.13 -1.49
CA ILE A 101 -14.40 -1.31 -1.40
C ILE A 101 -15.13 -1.71 -0.14
N THR A 102 -15.91 -2.77 -0.24
CA THR A 102 -16.69 -3.37 0.84
C THR A 102 -16.22 -4.82 1.07
N PRO A 103 -16.32 -5.37 2.30
CA PRO A 103 -16.08 -6.80 2.51
C PRO A 103 -16.95 -7.66 1.58
N GLY A 104 -16.33 -8.60 0.88
CA GLY A 104 -16.93 -9.43 -0.17
C GLY A 104 -16.53 -9.03 -1.59
N ASP A 105 -16.03 -7.80 -1.80
CA ASP A 105 -15.59 -7.34 -3.10
C ASP A 105 -14.35 -8.09 -3.59
N LEU A 106 -14.16 -8.10 -4.91
CA LEU A 106 -12.98 -8.66 -5.55
C LEU A 106 -11.88 -7.59 -5.63
N LEU A 107 -10.69 -7.95 -5.14
CA LEU A 107 -9.48 -7.14 -5.23
C LEU A 107 -8.48 -7.85 -6.14
N MET A 108 -8.05 -7.16 -7.19
CA MET A 108 -6.98 -7.64 -8.08
C MET A 108 -5.65 -7.05 -7.61
N LEU A 109 -4.68 -7.90 -7.31
CA LEU A 109 -3.32 -7.48 -6.98
C LEU A 109 -2.39 -7.79 -8.15
N ALA A 110 -1.69 -6.77 -8.63
CA ALA A 110 -0.72 -6.88 -9.70
C ALA A 110 0.67 -6.43 -9.21
N ASN A 111 1.70 -7.27 -9.40
CA ASN A 111 3.08 -6.84 -9.16
C ASN A 111 3.69 -6.31 -10.48
N PRO A 112 4.03 -5.00 -10.57
CA PRO A 112 4.65 -4.43 -11.78
C PRO A 112 6.08 -4.92 -12.01
N THR A 113 6.77 -5.36 -10.96
CA THR A 113 8.18 -5.81 -10.98
C THR A 113 8.36 -7.32 -11.22
N GLY A 114 7.33 -8.01 -11.74
CA GLY A 114 7.35 -9.45 -11.97
C GLY A 114 8.53 -9.95 -12.81
N GLN A 115 8.77 -11.26 -12.73
CA GLN A 115 9.85 -12.02 -13.38
C GLN A 115 10.25 -11.45 -14.75
N GLY A 116 11.51 -11.03 -14.88
CA GLY A 116 12.05 -10.48 -16.12
C GLY A 116 12.14 -11.56 -17.19
N THR A 117 11.40 -11.40 -18.28
CA THR A 117 11.54 -12.23 -19.49
C THR A 117 12.31 -11.44 -20.56
N PRO A 118 12.98 -12.08 -21.53
CA PRO A 118 13.72 -11.37 -22.59
C PRO A 118 12.83 -10.47 -23.46
N PHE A 119 11.50 -10.59 -23.37
CA PHE A 119 10.52 -9.75 -24.04
C PHE A 119 9.91 -8.65 -23.13
N GLY A 120 10.33 -8.53 -21.87
CA GLY A 120 9.84 -7.55 -20.88
C GLY A 120 9.44 -8.20 -19.55
N SER A 121 8.95 -7.40 -18.60
CA SER A 121 8.37 -7.91 -17.34
C SER A 121 6.93 -8.34 -17.59
N THR A 122 6.63 -9.61 -17.32
CA THR A 122 5.23 -10.07 -17.30
C THR A 122 4.67 -9.79 -15.90
N PRO A 123 3.66 -8.92 -15.75
CA PRO A 123 3.09 -8.64 -14.45
C PRO A 123 2.34 -9.87 -13.93
N LEU A 124 2.61 -10.25 -12.68
CA LEU A 124 1.84 -11.29 -12.01
C LEU A 124 0.55 -10.67 -11.45
N ILE A 125 -0.58 -11.25 -11.81
CA ILE A 125 -1.91 -10.77 -11.43
C ILE A 125 -2.65 -11.89 -10.69
N ILE A 126 -3.06 -11.63 -9.44
CA ILE A 126 -3.86 -12.55 -8.63
C ILE A 126 -5.09 -11.84 -8.08
N HIS A 127 -6.23 -12.53 -8.13
CA HIS A 127 -7.50 -12.04 -7.61
C HIS A 127 -7.78 -12.62 -6.24
N TYR A 128 -8.22 -11.78 -5.31
CA TYR A 128 -8.62 -12.21 -3.97
C TYR A 128 -9.95 -11.59 -3.55
N HIS A 129 -10.60 -12.22 -2.59
CA HIS A 129 -11.79 -11.66 -1.95
C HIS A 129 -11.39 -10.81 -0.73
N VAL A 130 -12.00 -9.63 -0.59
CA VAL A 130 -11.82 -8.81 0.60
C VAL A 130 -12.62 -9.43 1.75
N LEU A 131 -11.93 -9.95 2.76
CA LEU A 131 -12.56 -10.58 3.93
C LEU A 131 -13.07 -9.54 4.94
N GLY A 132 -12.41 -8.39 4.99
CA GLY A 132 -12.72 -7.35 5.94
C GLY A 132 -11.79 -6.16 5.84
N ILE A 133 -12.23 -5.07 6.45
CA ILE A 133 -11.46 -3.84 6.61
C ILE A 133 -10.96 -3.80 8.05
N VAL A 134 -9.67 -3.55 8.26
CA VAL A 134 -9.12 -3.41 9.61
C VAL A 134 -9.45 -2.02 10.18
N ASN A 135 -9.63 -1.91 11.49
CA ASN A 135 -10.04 -0.64 12.12
C ASN A 135 -8.91 0.40 12.15
N ARG A 136 -7.65 -0.04 12.14
CA ARG A 136 -6.44 0.79 12.09
C ARG A 136 -5.40 0.02 11.28
N SER A 137 -4.59 0.73 10.50
CA SER A 137 -3.40 0.10 9.91
C SER A 137 -2.53 -0.48 11.02
N LEU A 138 -2.16 -1.76 10.88
CA LEU A 138 -1.34 -2.46 11.87
C LEU A 138 0.05 -1.84 12.02
N LEU A 139 0.51 -1.10 11.01
CA LEU A 139 1.81 -0.47 10.99
C LEU A 139 1.66 1.04 10.83
N PRO A 140 2.36 1.85 11.65
CA PRO A 140 2.35 3.29 11.49
C PRO A 140 2.97 3.68 10.14
N GLY A 141 2.33 4.59 9.41
CA GLY A 141 2.84 5.11 8.13
C GLY A 141 2.47 4.29 6.89
N SER A 142 1.59 3.29 7.00
CA SER A 142 1.04 2.59 5.84
C SER A 142 -0.46 2.86 5.69
N ASP A 143 -0.78 3.92 4.93
CA ASP A 143 -2.17 4.30 4.64
C ASP A 143 -2.81 3.31 3.66
N ALA A 144 -2.13 3.00 2.56
CA ALA A 144 -2.57 2.04 1.55
C ALA A 144 -1.89 0.69 1.77
N ALA A 145 -2.49 -0.18 2.59
CA ALA A 145 -1.91 -1.47 2.97
C ALA A 145 -2.88 -2.62 2.70
N VAL A 146 -2.33 -3.73 2.21
CA VAL A 146 -3.03 -5.00 2.04
C VAL A 146 -2.33 -6.07 2.85
N TYR A 147 -3.13 -6.88 3.53
CA TYR A 147 -2.69 -7.90 4.45
C TYR A 147 -3.01 -9.29 3.89
N LEU A 148 -1.97 -10.06 3.67
CA LEU A 148 -2.00 -11.38 3.04
C LEU A 148 -1.47 -12.45 3.98
N ARG A 149 -1.72 -13.71 3.65
CA ARG A 149 -0.98 -14.83 4.23
C ARG A 149 0.46 -14.82 3.69
N ARG A 150 1.45 -15.18 4.51
CA ARG A 150 2.87 -15.28 4.11
C ARG A 150 3.12 -16.11 2.85
N THR A 151 2.38 -17.19 2.66
CA THR A 151 2.49 -18.01 1.44
C THR A 151 2.02 -17.26 0.19
N GLU A 152 0.99 -16.43 0.30
CA GLU A 152 0.44 -15.69 -0.84
C GLU A 152 1.24 -14.42 -1.12
N ALA A 153 1.73 -13.75 -0.08
CA ALA A 153 2.53 -12.56 -0.24
C ALA A 153 3.84 -12.83 -0.99
N LYS A 154 4.53 -13.95 -0.65
CA LYS A 154 5.72 -14.39 -1.37
C LYS A 154 5.46 -14.64 -2.85
N LYS A 155 4.34 -15.29 -3.19
CA LYS A 155 3.96 -15.52 -4.59
C LYS A 155 3.85 -14.22 -5.38
N ILE A 156 3.36 -13.15 -4.76
CA ILE A 156 3.23 -11.84 -5.44
C ILE A 156 4.58 -11.13 -5.51
N ALA A 157 5.46 -11.32 -4.53
CA ALA A 157 6.77 -10.67 -4.45
C ALA A 157 7.82 -11.30 -5.39
N GLU A 158 7.68 -12.59 -5.70
CA GLU A 158 8.51 -13.38 -6.62
C GLU A 158 8.17 -13.11 -8.11
#